data_AF-A0A355VX55-F1
#
_entry.id   AF-A0A355VX55-F1
#
_cell.length_a   1.000
_cell.length_b   1.000
_cell.length_c   1.000
_cell.angle_alpha   90.00
_cell.angle_beta   90.00
_cell.angle_gamma   90.00
#
_symmetry.space_group_name_H-M   'P 1'
#
loop_
_entity.id
_entity.type
_entity.pdbx_description
1 polymer ?
#
loop_
_entity_poly.entity_id
_entity_poly.type
_entity_poly.pdbx_seq_one_letter_code
_entity_poly.pdbx_strand_id
1 'polypeptide(L)'
;MDESLKEKVRRARSSGFDLPKEITSAKEILPDGNMAYVFSHDSLGQLGRLIILPHPSGQSQINYEVSGSPDDPLTQKRTEIITPIFKKIIDQMDAILGTSDQPVQSGPTSKKTNKIKSMIFPCDDCNAPVAMLLYAESNTNAAIEDVARLMFDNLDKVDVPAWIMGPEEKIVEEGREGIQSLSLKVWPIREEIKTVTSFEMHPVFLDLMQNHCKQK
;
A
#
# COMPACT_ATOMS: atom_id res chain seq x y z
N MET A 1 -11.33 -18.08 -33.61
CA MET A 1 -12.00 -17.78 -32.32
C MET A 1 -13.49 -18.03 -32.54
N ASP A 2 -14.07 -18.96 -31.79
CA ASP A 2 -15.48 -19.38 -31.87
C ASP A 2 -16.45 -18.20 -31.66
N GLU A 3 -17.57 -18.16 -32.40
CA GLU A 3 -18.58 -17.10 -32.29
C GLU A 3 -19.30 -17.12 -30.93
N SER A 4 -19.48 -18.30 -30.32
CA SER A 4 -20.03 -18.39 -28.97
C SER A 4 -19.15 -17.69 -27.94
N LEU A 5 -17.83 -17.83 -28.07
CA LEU A 5 -16.86 -17.17 -27.20
C LEU A 5 -16.85 -15.65 -27.41
N LYS A 6 -16.94 -15.18 -28.67
CA LYS A 6 -17.04 -13.75 -28.98
C LYS A 6 -18.30 -13.12 -28.38
N GLU A 7 -19.43 -13.82 -28.42
CA GLU A 7 -20.68 -13.41 -27.79
C GLU A 7 -20.52 -13.25 -26.27
N LYS A 8 -19.95 -14.26 -25.60
CA LYS A 8 -19.67 -14.21 -24.15
C LYS A 8 -18.74 -13.05 -23.77
N VAL A 9 -17.69 -12.81 -24.55
CA VAL A 9 -16.76 -11.68 -24.33
C VAL A 9 -17.46 -10.34 -24.53
N ARG A 10 -18.33 -10.21 -25.55
CA ARG A 10 -19.14 -8.98 -25.74
C ARG A 10 -20.06 -8.74 -24.55
N ARG A 11 -20.74 -9.80 -24.08
CA ARG A 11 -21.61 -9.74 -22.90
C ARG A 11 -20.84 -9.27 -21.66
N ALA A 12 -19.67 -9.86 -21.39
CA ALA A 12 -18.80 -9.46 -20.29
C ALA A 12 -18.38 -7.98 -20.34
N ARG A 13 -18.09 -7.46 -21.55
CA ARG A 13 -17.74 -6.04 -21.73
C ARG A 13 -18.93 -5.11 -21.51
N SER A 14 -20.14 -5.55 -21.85
CA SER A 14 -21.37 -4.76 -21.67
C SER A 14 -21.95 -4.83 -20.26
N SER A 15 -21.69 -5.90 -19.49
CA SER A 15 -22.19 -6.11 -18.13
C SER A 15 -21.27 -5.50 -17.08
N GLY A 16 -20.65 -4.34 -17.39
CA GLY A 16 -19.53 -3.76 -16.65
C GLY A 16 -19.69 -3.80 -15.13
N PHE A 17 -18.56 -3.94 -14.43
CA PHE A 17 -18.51 -3.85 -12.98
C PHE A 17 -18.14 -2.42 -12.58
N ASP A 18 -19.06 -1.72 -11.94
CA ASP A 18 -18.77 -0.41 -11.36
C ASP A 18 -18.02 -0.60 -10.04
N LEU A 19 -16.76 -0.14 -10.03
CA LEU A 19 -15.99 -0.06 -8.80
C LEU A 19 -16.51 1.12 -7.95
N PRO A 20 -16.42 1.01 -6.60
CA PRO A 20 -16.58 2.16 -5.73
C PRO A 20 -15.68 3.31 -6.18
N LYS A 21 -16.11 4.56 -6.00
CA LYS A 21 -15.43 5.74 -6.58
C LYS A 21 -14.03 5.94 -6.01
N GLU A 22 -13.85 5.55 -4.76
CA GLU A 22 -12.60 5.56 -4.00
C GLU A 22 -11.60 4.49 -4.46
N ILE A 23 -12.02 3.52 -5.29
CA ILE A 23 -11.20 2.41 -5.74
C ILE A 23 -10.90 2.50 -7.24
N THR A 24 -9.62 2.37 -7.55
CA THR A 24 -9.12 2.27 -8.92
C THR A 24 -8.55 0.88 -9.18
N SER A 25 -8.47 0.49 -10.45
CA SER A 25 -7.78 -0.73 -10.85
C SER A 25 -6.82 -0.48 -12.00
N ALA A 26 -5.69 -1.18 -11.98
CA ALA A 26 -4.68 -1.12 -13.03
C ALA A 26 -4.23 -2.54 -13.39
N LYS A 27 -4.04 -2.78 -14.69
CA LYS A 27 -3.48 -4.04 -15.18
C LYS A 27 -1.96 -4.02 -15.07
N GLU A 28 -1.41 -5.13 -14.60
CA GLU A 28 0.03 -5.37 -14.46
C GLU A 28 0.40 -6.74 -15.05
N ILE A 29 1.63 -6.86 -15.57
CA ILE A 29 2.26 -8.15 -15.84
C ILE A 29 3.26 -8.42 -14.72
N LEU A 30 3.05 -9.50 -13.98
CA LEU A 30 3.90 -9.92 -12.88
C LEU A 30 5.26 -10.45 -13.40
N PRO A 31 6.31 -10.53 -12.55
CA PRO A 31 7.64 -11.00 -12.96
C PRO A 31 7.67 -12.42 -13.55
N ASP A 32 6.70 -13.26 -13.19
CA ASP A 32 6.50 -14.61 -13.72
C ASP A 32 5.75 -14.64 -15.06
N GLY A 33 5.38 -13.47 -15.60
CA GLY A 33 4.64 -13.30 -16.85
C GLY A 33 3.11 -13.36 -16.69
N ASN A 34 2.59 -13.66 -15.49
CA ASN A 34 1.16 -13.73 -15.26
C ASN A 34 0.52 -12.34 -15.24
N MET A 35 -0.76 -12.28 -15.64
CA MET A 35 -1.50 -11.03 -15.63
C MET A 35 -2.14 -10.82 -14.27
N ALA A 36 -2.01 -9.61 -13.72
CA ALA A 36 -2.70 -9.20 -12.52
C ALA A 36 -3.49 -7.90 -12.74
N TYR A 37 -4.53 -7.72 -11.94
CA TYR A 37 -5.26 -6.47 -11.79
C TYR A 37 -5.08 -6.00 -10.35
N VAL A 38 -4.36 -4.90 -10.18
CA VAL A 38 -4.07 -4.29 -8.87
C VAL A 38 -5.16 -3.28 -8.55
N PHE A 39 -5.67 -3.33 -7.32
CA PHE A 39 -6.73 -2.46 -6.84
C PHE A 39 -6.20 -1.57 -5.73
N SER A 40 -6.47 -0.26 -5.83
CA SER A 40 -5.97 0.74 -4.90
C SER A 40 -7.09 1.67 -4.45
N HIS A 41 -7.05 2.05 -3.18
CA HIS A 41 -7.95 3.02 -2.56
C HIS A 41 -7.26 4.37 -2.43
N ASP A 42 -8.01 5.46 -2.59
CA ASP A 42 -7.51 6.85 -2.51
C ASP A 42 -6.73 7.22 -1.23
N SER A 43 -6.98 6.51 -0.13
CA SER A 43 -6.46 6.81 1.19
C SER A 43 -5.72 5.64 1.81
N LEU A 44 -6.10 4.39 1.54
CA LEU A 44 -5.44 3.19 2.11
C LEU A 44 -4.29 2.64 1.25
N GLY A 45 -4.07 3.23 0.07
CA GLY A 45 -3.10 2.74 -0.89
C GLY A 45 -3.57 1.45 -1.56
N GLN A 46 -2.63 0.58 -1.90
CA GLN A 46 -2.94 -0.69 -2.53
C GLN A 46 -3.79 -1.57 -1.59
N LEU A 47 -4.94 -2.03 -2.06
CA LEU A 47 -5.84 -2.94 -1.34
C LEU A 47 -5.51 -4.41 -1.59
N GLY A 48 -5.17 -4.75 -2.83
CA GLY A 48 -4.94 -6.13 -3.23
C GLY A 48 -4.79 -6.28 -4.73
N ARG A 49 -4.77 -7.53 -5.20
CA ARG A 49 -4.79 -7.83 -6.65
C ARG A 49 -5.52 -9.13 -6.96
N LEU A 50 -6.14 -9.18 -8.13
CA LEU A 50 -6.59 -10.40 -8.80
C LEU A 50 -5.50 -10.88 -9.75
N ILE A 51 -5.21 -12.18 -9.77
CA ILE A 51 -4.16 -12.80 -10.58
C ILE A 51 -4.81 -13.83 -11.49
N ILE A 52 -4.54 -13.75 -12.78
CA ILE A 52 -5.01 -14.71 -13.78
C ILE A 52 -3.85 -15.64 -14.12
N LEU A 53 -4.03 -16.91 -13.80
CA LEU A 53 -3.05 -17.97 -14.00
C LEU A 53 -3.52 -18.91 -15.13
N PRO A 54 -2.62 -19.36 -16.01
CA PRO A 54 -2.93 -20.43 -16.95
C PRO A 54 -3.06 -21.76 -16.18
N HIS A 55 -4.10 -22.54 -16.49
CA HIS A 55 -4.26 -23.89 -15.96
C HIS A 55 -3.92 -24.93 -17.05
N PRO A 56 -3.24 -26.05 -16.73
CA PRO A 56 -2.86 -27.08 -17.72
C PRO A 56 -4.03 -27.68 -18.52
N SER A 57 -5.26 -27.61 -18.01
CA SER A 57 -6.47 -28.05 -18.72
C SER A 57 -6.90 -27.11 -19.87
N GLY A 58 -6.18 -26.01 -20.10
CA GLY A 58 -6.59 -24.95 -21.03
C GLY A 58 -7.62 -23.98 -20.44
N GLN A 59 -7.94 -24.11 -19.15
CA GLN A 59 -8.75 -23.16 -18.39
C GLN A 59 -7.88 -22.05 -17.79
N SER A 60 -8.52 -21.04 -17.21
CA SER A 60 -7.86 -20.03 -16.38
C SER A 60 -8.18 -20.27 -14.92
N GLN A 61 -7.18 -20.16 -14.06
CA GLN A 61 -7.37 -20.08 -12.62
C GLN A 61 -7.29 -18.61 -12.19
N ILE A 62 -8.24 -18.17 -11.37
CA ILE A 62 -8.23 -16.84 -10.77
C ILE A 62 -7.85 -17.01 -9.30
N ASN A 63 -6.81 -16.30 -8.89
CA ASN A 63 -6.43 -16.14 -7.50
C ASN A 63 -6.55 -14.67 -7.11
N TYR A 64 -6.60 -14.39 -5.81
CA TYR A 64 -6.47 -13.01 -5.34
C TYR A 64 -5.60 -12.92 -4.09
N GLU A 65 -5.11 -11.72 -3.84
CA GLU A 65 -4.27 -11.38 -2.70
C GLU A 65 -4.74 -10.06 -2.09
N VAL A 66 -4.71 -9.97 -0.77
CA VAL A 66 -4.92 -8.71 -0.04
C VAL A 66 -3.56 -8.13 0.33
N SER A 67 -3.39 -6.83 0.13
CA SER A 67 -2.15 -6.13 0.44
C SER A 67 -1.99 -5.89 1.94
N GLY A 68 -0.82 -6.23 2.48
CA GLY A 68 -0.43 -5.92 3.85
C GLY A 68 0.10 -7.12 4.62
N SER A 69 0.64 -6.85 5.81
CA SER A 69 1.09 -7.88 6.75
C SER A 69 -0.11 -8.34 7.61
N PRO A 70 -0.26 -9.64 7.94
CA PRO A 70 -1.34 -10.10 8.82
C PRO A 70 -1.39 -9.38 10.18
N ASP A 71 -0.23 -8.91 10.64
CA ASP A 71 -0.08 -8.22 11.93
C ASP A 71 -0.32 -6.69 11.82
N ASP A 72 -0.44 -6.13 10.61
CA ASP A 72 -0.83 -4.73 10.39
C ASP A 72 -2.35 -4.59 10.58
N PRO A 73 -2.84 -3.79 11.56
CA PRO A 73 -4.27 -3.57 11.76
C PRO A 73 -5.01 -3.07 10.51
N LEU A 74 -4.34 -2.33 9.63
CA LEU A 74 -4.95 -1.84 8.40
C LEU A 74 -5.12 -2.94 7.34
N THR A 75 -4.43 -4.07 7.44
CA THR A 75 -4.65 -5.23 6.56
C THR A 75 -6.06 -5.79 6.72
N GLN A 76 -6.60 -5.82 7.94
CA GLN A 76 -7.99 -6.22 8.16
C GLN A 76 -8.96 -5.26 7.43
N LYS A 77 -8.76 -3.95 7.56
CA LYS A 77 -9.59 -2.95 6.87
C LYS A 77 -9.53 -3.10 5.34
N ARG A 78 -8.33 -3.35 4.79
CA ARG A 78 -8.17 -3.64 3.35
C ARG A 78 -8.93 -4.90 2.94
N THR A 79 -8.87 -5.95 3.77
CA THR A 79 -9.56 -7.22 3.55
C THR A 79 -11.08 -7.04 3.49
N GLU A 80 -11.64 -6.31 4.44
CA GLU A 80 -13.09 -6.03 4.53
C GLU A 80 -13.61 -5.27 3.31
N ILE A 81 -12.81 -4.36 2.75
CA ILE A 81 -13.15 -3.59 1.56
C ILE A 81 -13.02 -4.45 0.29
N ILE A 82 -11.88 -5.11 0.08
CA ILE A 82 -11.55 -5.67 -1.23
C ILE A 82 -12.12 -7.08 -1.47
N THR A 83 -12.25 -7.89 -0.43
CA THR A 83 -12.75 -9.27 -0.56
C THR A 83 -14.16 -9.34 -1.17
N PRO A 84 -15.17 -8.56 -0.74
CA PRO A 84 -16.49 -8.61 -1.37
C PRO A 84 -16.46 -8.16 -2.84
N ILE A 85 -15.57 -7.24 -3.19
CA ILE A 85 -15.38 -6.78 -4.57
C ILE A 85 -14.82 -7.90 -5.44
N PHE A 86 -13.76 -8.56 -4.97
CA PHE A 86 -13.17 -9.71 -5.68
C PHE A 86 -14.18 -10.84 -5.87
N LYS A 87 -14.93 -11.21 -4.82
CA LYS A 87 -15.98 -12.23 -4.92
C LYS A 87 -17.00 -11.86 -5.99
N LYS A 88 -17.52 -10.64 -5.98
CA LYS A 88 -18.53 -10.20 -6.95
C LYS A 88 -17.98 -10.15 -8.38
N ILE A 89 -16.72 -9.76 -8.58
CA ILE A 89 -16.06 -9.82 -9.90
C ILE A 89 -15.98 -11.27 -10.38
N ILE A 90 -15.54 -12.18 -9.52
CA ILE A 90 -15.39 -13.60 -9.86
C ILE A 90 -16.75 -14.23 -10.16
N ASP A 91 -17.76 -14.01 -9.31
CA ASP A 91 -19.13 -14.54 -9.52
C ASP A 91 -19.71 -14.08 -10.87
N GLN A 92 -19.45 -12.83 -11.27
CA GLN A 92 -19.86 -12.33 -12.58
C GLN A 92 -19.09 -12.96 -13.72
N MET A 93 -17.78 -13.19 -13.57
CA MET A 93 -16.97 -13.89 -14.56
C MET A 93 -17.46 -15.32 -14.75
N ASP A 94 -17.70 -16.05 -13.66
CA ASP A 94 -18.20 -17.43 -13.65
C ASP A 94 -19.59 -17.52 -14.28
N ALA A 95 -20.49 -16.58 -13.98
CA ALA A 95 -21.83 -16.53 -14.58
C ALA A 95 -21.81 -16.33 -16.10
N ILE A 96 -20.79 -15.67 -16.65
CA ILE A 96 -20.69 -15.33 -18.08
C ILE A 96 -19.87 -16.37 -18.85
N LEU A 97 -18.74 -16.80 -18.28
CA LEU A 97 -17.77 -17.67 -18.93
C LEU A 97 -18.02 -19.15 -18.63
N GLY A 98 -18.66 -19.45 -17.50
CA GLY A 98 -18.82 -20.79 -16.92
C GLY A 98 -17.74 -21.05 -15.87
N THR A 99 -18.06 -21.92 -14.91
CA THR A 99 -17.15 -22.31 -13.82
C THR A 99 -16.72 -23.78 -13.97
N SER A 100 -15.61 -24.12 -13.33
CA SER A 100 -15.25 -25.52 -13.02
C SER A 100 -15.21 -25.63 -11.50
N ASP A 101 -15.46 -26.81 -10.92
CA ASP A 101 -15.63 -27.03 -9.47
C ASP A 101 -14.40 -26.69 -8.58
N GLN A 102 -13.37 -26.02 -9.11
CA GLN A 102 -12.21 -25.61 -8.34
C GLN A 102 -12.41 -24.24 -7.67
N PRO A 103 -12.29 -24.17 -6.33
CA PRO A 103 -12.42 -22.91 -5.61
C PRO A 103 -11.23 -21.98 -5.89
N VAL A 104 -11.53 -20.69 -5.97
CA VAL A 104 -10.57 -19.59 -5.99
C VAL A 104 -9.68 -19.68 -4.76
N GLN A 105 -8.37 -19.60 -4.96
CA GLN A 105 -7.41 -19.64 -3.86
C GLN A 105 -6.87 -18.24 -3.54
N SER A 106 -6.80 -17.92 -2.26
CA SER A 106 -5.97 -16.83 -1.77
C SER A 106 -4.50 -17.25 -1.85
N GLY A 107 -3.69 -16.54 -2.62
CA GLY A 107 -2.25 -16.79 -2.71
C GLY A 107 -1.45 -15.99 -1.68
N PRO A 108 -0.22 -16.40 -1.35
CA PRO A 108 0.70 -15.56 -0.59
C PRO A 108 1.08 -14.33 -1.42
N THR A 109 1.07 -13.14 -0.80
CA THR A 109 1.43 -11.88 -1.46
C THR A 109 2.85 -11.92 -2.01
N SER A 110 3.02 -11.93 -3.33
CA SER A 110 4.34 -11.62 -3.93
C SER A 110 4.73 -10.17 -3.64
N LYS A 111 5.70 -9.98 -2.75
CA LYS A 111 6.22 -8.66 -2.34
C LYS A 111 6.92 -7.99 -3.52
N LYS A 112 6.32 -6.92 -4.07
CA LYS A 112 7.06 -6.00 -4.95
C LYS A 112 8.16 -5.35 -4.12
N THR A 113 9.42 -5.51 -4.55
CA THR A 113 10.56 -4.83 -3.93
C THR A 113 10.65 -3.40 -4.47
N ASN A 114 9.73 -2.53 -4.06
CA ASN A 114 9.93 -1.10 -4.25
C ASN A 114 11.00 -0.64 -3.26
N LYS A 115 12.01 0.07 -3.76
CA LYS A 115 13.04 0.66 -2.90
C LYS A 115 12.44 1.88 -2.22
N ILE A 116 12.26 1.80 -0.91
CA ILE A 116 11.80 2.93 -0.10
C ILE A 116 13.03 3.68 0.36
N LYS A 117 13.07 4.99 0.07
CA LYS A 117 14.12 5.86 0.60
C LYS A 117 13.92 6.00 2.10
N SER A 118 14.97 5.80 2.87
CA SER A 118 14.98 5.91 4.32
C SER A 118 16.19 6.70 4.81
N MET A 119 16.06 7.36 5.95
CA MET A 119 17.11 8.03 6.70
C MET A 119 17.01 7.63 8.17
N ILE A 120 18.14 7.38 8.81
CA ILE A 120 18.22 7.08 10.25
C ILE A 120 19.02 8.20 10.90
N PHE A 121 18.48 8.74 11.98
CA PHE A 121 19.14 9.76 12.80
C PHE A 121 19.83 9.09 13.99
N PRO A 122 21.14 9.27 14.17
CA PRO A 122 21.86 8.76 15.33
C PRO A 122 21.84 9.74 16.51
N CYS A 123 22.01 9.23 17.72
CA CYS A 123 22.30 10.04 18.91
C CYS A 123 23.68 10.69 18.80
N ASP A 124 23.79 11.96 19.19
CA ASP A 124 25.05 12.72 19.11
C ASP A 124 26.16 12.17 20.04
N ASP A 125 25.79 11.53 21.15
CA ASP A 125 26.75 11.04 22.15
C ASP A 125 27.19 9.58 21.92
N CYS A 126 26.23 8.69 21.63
CA CYS A 126 26.48 7.23 21.58
C CYS A 126 26.30 6.62 20.19
N ASN A 127 25.89 7.43 19.21
CA ASN A 127 25.66 7.02 17.82
C ASN A 127 24.60 5.91 17.62
N ALA A 128 23.83 5.57 18.65
CA ALA A 128 22.70 4.66 18.54
C ALA A 128 21.59 5.29 17.68
N PRO A 129 20.83 4.52 16.88
CA PRO A 129 19.70 5.06 16.14
C PRO A 129 18.64 5.58 17.12
N VAL A 130 18.09 6.77 16.87
CA VAL A 130 17.08 7.41 17.72
C VAL A 130 15.81 7.79 16.97
N ALA A 131 15.87 7.89 15.65
CA ALA A 131 14.71 8.14 14.82
C ALA A 131 14.92 7.58 13.40
N MET A 132 13.81 7.29 12.73
CA MET A 132 13.80 6.90 11.33
C MET A 132 12.83 7.79 10.53
N LEU A 133 13.25 8.15 9.32
CA LEU A 133 12.44 8.89 8.37
C LEU A 133 12.36 8.13 7.06
N LEU A 134 11.14 7.90 6.58
CA LEU A 134 10.83 7.22 5.34
C LEU A 134 10.19 8.21 4.38
N TYR A 135 10.37 8.01 3.07
CA TYR A 135 9.84 8.94 2.07
C TYR A 135 8.86 8.27 1.12
N ALA A 136 7.69 8.89 0.96
CA ALA A 136 6.72 8.54 -0.06
C ALA A 136 6.98 9.30 -1.37
N GLU A 137 6.53 8.72 -2.48
CA GLU A 137 6.74 9.29 -3.82
C GLU A 137 5.81 10.49 -4.12
N SER A 138 4.69 10.63 -3.40
CA SER A 138 3.72 11.71 -3.62
C SER A 138 3.05 12.16 -2.31
N ASN A 139 2.52 13.39 -2.31
CA ASN A 139 1.76 13.97 -1.19
C ASN A 139 0.30 13.50 -1.22
N THR A 140 0.08 12.19 -1.11
CA THR A 140 -1.26 11.60 -1.02
C THR A 140 -1.32 10.61 0.14
N ASN A 141 -2.48 10.51 0.80
CA ASN A 141 -2.69 9.54 1.88
C ASN A 141 -2.38 8.11 1.41
N ALA A 142 -2.83 7.74 0.20
CA ALA A 142 -2.52 6.45 -0.41
C ALA A 142 -1.01 6.15 -0.48
N ALA A 143 -0.19 7.10 -0.95
CA ALA A 143 1.25 6.89 -1.09
C ALA A 143 1.95 6.78 0.27
N ILE A 144 1.53 7.58 1.27
CA ILE A 144 2.01 7.49 2.64
C ILE A 144 1.66 6.12 3.25
N GLU A 145 0.41 5.67 3.06
CA GLU A 145 -0.05 4.37 3.56
C GLU A 145 0.63 3.18 2.87
N ASP A 146 0.94 3.29 1.58
CA ASP A 146 1.68 2.24 0.88
C ASP A 146 3.09 2.07 1.44
N VAL A 147 3.77 3.15 1.80
CA VAL A 147 5.07 3.07 2.49
C VAL A 147 4.92 2.43 3.87
N ALA A 148 3.91 2.83 4.65
CA ALA A 148 3.63 2.27 5.98
C ALA A 148 3.41 0.75 5.90
N ARG A 149 2.58 0.32 4.95
CA ARG A 149 2.28 -1.08 4.68
C ARG A 149 3.52 -1.88 4.27
N LEU A 150 4.36 -1.31 3.40
CA LEU A 150 5.57 -1.98 2.90
C LEU A 150 6.67 -2.09 3.97
N MET A 151 6.74 -1.13 4.88
CA MET A 151 7.74 -1.08 5.95
C MET A 151 7.29 -1.67 7.28
N PHE A 152 6.03 -2.12 7.40
CA PHE A 152 5.46 -2.59 8.68
C PHE A 152 6.36 -3.64 9.37
N ASP A 153 6.73 -4.71 8.68
CA ASP A 153 7.60 -5.79 9.19
C ASP A 153 9.06 -5.36 9.44
N ASN A 154 9.40 -4.10 9.17
CA ASN A 154 10.74 -3.53 9.32
C ASN A 154 10.81 -2.46 10.41
N LEU A 155 9.66 -1.89 10.82
CA LEU A 155 9.60 -0.85 11.84
C LEU A 155 10.02 -1.39 13.22
N ASP A 156 9.54 -2.58 13.57
CA ASP A 156 9.85 -3.29 14.82
C ASP A 156 11.32 -3.72 14.95
N LYS A 157 12.02 -3.92 13.82
CA LYS A 157 13.44 -4.33 13.81
C LYS A 157 14.40 -3.22 14.19
N VAL A 158 14.05 -1.97 13.85
CA VAL A 158 14.84 -0.79 14.25
C VAL A 158 14.37 -0.28 15.61
N ASP A 159 13.06 -0.36 15.85
CA ASP A 159 12.39 0.02 17.09
C ASP A 159 12.74 1.43 17.59
N VAL A 160 12.65 2.40 16.69
CA VAL A 160 12.81 3.83 16.99
C VAL A 160 11.61 4.60 16.46
N PRO A 161 11.25 5.76 17.04
CA PRO A 161 10.23 6.63 16.48
C PRO A 161 10.43 6.84 14.98
N ALA A 162 9.38 6.57 14.21
CA ALA A 162 9.45 6.58 12.76
C ALA A 162 8.36 7.44 12.14
N TRP A 163 8.74 8.21 11.13
CA TRP A 163 7.83 9.03 10.33
C TRP A 163 7.95 8.66 8.86
N ILE A 164 6.84 8.82 8.14
CA ILE A 164 6.80 8.78 6.68
C ILE A 164 6.42 10.18 6.22
N MET A 165 7.22 10.76 5.33
CA MET A 165 6.97 12.08 4.76
C MET A 165 6.80 12.00 3.25
N GLY A 166 5.85 12.75 2.72
CA GLY A 166 5.72 12.97 1.28
C GLY A 166 6.72 14.01 0.77
N PRO A 167 6.66 14.35 -0.53
CA PRO A 167 7.46 15.43 -1.11
C PRO A 167 7.37 16.75 -0.34
N GLU A 168 8.49 17.45 -0.23
CA GLU A 168 8.59 18.72 0.49
C GLU A 168 8.07 19.88 -0.36
N GLU A 169 7.27 20.74 0.24
CA GLU A 169 6.78 21.99 -0.36
C GLU A 169 7.30 23.19 0.43
N LYS A 170 7.80 24.21 -0.26
CA LYS A 170 8.29 25.42 0.40
C LYS A 170 7.14 26.24 0.96
N ILE A 171 7.33 26.76 2.17
CA ILE A 171 6.40 27.66 2.84
C ILE A 171 7.11 28.89 3.40
N VAL A 172 6.34 29.93 3.66
CA VAL A 172 6.77 31.08 4.46
C VAL A 172 5.78 31.25 5.60
N GLU A 173 6.26 31.14 6.83
CA GLU A 173 5.46 31.26 8.04
C GLU A 173 6.10 32.32 8.94
N GLU A 174 5.34 33.34 9.33
CA GLU A 174 5.83 34.47 10.14
C GLU A 174 7.11 35.13 9.59
N GLY A 175 7.25 35.18 8.26
CA GLY A 175 8.43 35.75 7.59
C GLY A 175 9.67 34.85 7.58
N ARG A 176 9.56 33.59 8.03
CA ARG A 176 10.63 32.58 7.96
C ARG A 176 10.35 31.59 6.84
N GLU A 177 11.38 31.31 6.03
CA GLU A 177 11.30 30.25 5.02
C GLU A 177 11.40 28.88 5.70
N GLY A 178 10.55 27.96 5.27
CA GLY A 178 10.53 26.59 5.76
C GLY A 178 10.01 25.62 4.70
N ILE A 179 9.83 24.38 5.11
CA ILE A 179 9.19 23.34 4.30
C ILE A 179 7.99 22.76 5.05
N GLN A 180 7.00 22.30 4.31
CA GLN A 180 5.92 21.46 4.80
C GLN A 180 5.87 20.16 4.01
N SER A 181 5.32 19.13 4.62
CA SER A 181 5.05 17.86 3.95
C SER A 181 3.90 17.14 4.64
N LEU A 182 3.17 16.32 3.88
CA LEU A 182 2.23 15.37 4.44
C LEU A 182 3.02 14.30 5.20
N SER A 183 2.70 14.09 6.48
CA SER A 183 3.46 13.23 7.36
C SER A 183 2.58 12.28 8.16
N LEU A 184 3.12 11.10 8.43
CA LEU A 184 2.55 10.09 9.30
C LEU A 184 3.62 9.65 10.29
N LYS A 185 3.35 9.83 11.59
CA LYS A 185 4.09 9.08 12.60
C LYS A 185 3.55 7.66 12.61
N VAL A 186 4.39 6.70 12.22
CA VAL A 186 3.97 5.31 11.99
C VAL A 186 4.40 4.37 13.13
N TRP A 187 5.41 4.75 13.93
CA TRP A 187 5.93 3.93 15.03
C TRP A 187 6.41 4.81 16.21
N PRO A 188 6.33 4.34 17.47
CA PRO A 188 5.67 3.10 17.93
C PRO A 188 4.14 3.26 18.08
N ILE A 189 3.68 4.49 18.28
CA ILE A 189 2.26 4.83 18.29
C ILE A 189 1.95 5.54 16.99
N ARG A 190 1.08 4.92 16.19
CA ARG A 190 0.57 5.48 14.95
C ARG A 190 -0.31 6.70 15.24
N GLU A 191 -0.05 7.81 14.56
CA GLU A 191 -0.90 9.01 14.60
C GLU A 191 -1.64 9.21 13.27
N GLU A 192 -2.51 10.21 13.19
CA GLU A 192 -3.19 10.58 11.95
C GLU A 192 -2.22 11.22 10.95
N ILE A 193 -2.50 11.02 9.66
CA ILE A 193 -1.79 11.71 8.59
C ILE A 193 -2.15 13.20 8.65
N LYS A 194 -1.15 14.06 8.72
CA LYS A 194 -1.31 15.52 8.76
C LYS A 194 -0.16 16.22 8.06
N THR A 195 -0.40 17.45 7.61
CA THR A 195 0.69 18.32 7.19
C THR A 195 1.48 18.77 8.42
N VAL A 196 2.80 18.67 8.35
CA VAL A 196 3.72 19.18 9.37
C VAL A 196 4.78 20.05 8.71
N THR A 197 5.23 21.06 9.45
CA THR A 197 6.28 21.96 8.98
C THR A 197 7.65 21.57 9.53
N SER A 198 8.72 22.09 8.91
CA SER A 198 10.07 21.99 9.45
C SER A 198 10.20 22.64 10.83
N PHE A 199 9.39 23.66 11.13
CA PHE A 199 9.43 24.35 12.43
C PHE A 199 8.90 23.45 13.56
N GLU A 200 7.94 22.57 13.26
CA GLU A 200 7.39 21.60 14.21
C GLU A 200 8.27 20.35 14.30
N MET A 201 8.75 19.83 13.17
CA MET A 201 9.46 18.54 13.13
C MET A 201 10.92 18.64 13.53
N HIS A 202 11.62 19.72 13.17
CA HIS A 202 13.06 19.85 13.46
C HIS A 202 13.36 19.77 14.96
N PRO A 203 12.64 20.49 15.86
CA PRO A 203 12.87 20.38 17.31
C PRO A 203 12.68 18.96 17.84
N VAL A 204 11.75 18.18 17.28
CA VAL A 204 11.51 16.78 17.68
C VAL A 204 12.74 15.92 17.37
N PHE A 205 13.30 16.02 16.17
CA PHE A 205 14.51 15.25 15.82
C PHE A 205 15.73 15.68 16.63
N LEU A 206 15.93 16.99 16.84
CA LEU A 206 17.02 17.47 17.69
C LEU A 206 16.92 16.93 19.12
N ASP A 207 15.73 16.94 19.71
CA ASP A 207 15.53 16.41 21.06
C ASP A 207 15.90 14.91 21.14
N LEU A 208 15.44 14.11 20.18
CA LEU A 208 15.77 12.69 20.11
C LEU A 208 17.28 12.45 19.96
N MET A 209 17.97 13.24 19.13
CA MET A 209 19.41 13.13 18.91
C MET A 209 20.23 13.54 20.15
N GLN A 210 19.82 14.61 20.83
CA GLN A 210 20.60 15.25 21.90
C GLN A 210 20.28 14.74 23.31
N ASN A 211 19.09 14.17 23.53
CA ASN A 211 18.62 13.79 24.87
C ASN A 211 18.43 12.28 25.06
N HIS A 212 18.65 11.46 24.04
CA HIS A 212 18.55 9.99 24.14
C HIS A 212 19.33 9.39 25.33
N CYS A 213 20.59 9.79 25.54
CA CYS A 213 21.40 9.26 26.63
C CYS A 213 20.98 9.75 28.03
N LYS A 214 20.25 10.88 28.10
CA LYS A 214 19.77 11.46 29.37
C LYS A 214 18.44 10.85 29.81
N GLN A 215 17.72 10.22 28.89
CA GLN A 215 16.42 9.59 29.11
C GLN A 215 16.53 8.06 29.30
N LYS A 216 17.76 7.51 29.25
CA LYS A 216 18.06 6.09 29.50
C LYS A 216 18.24 5.78 30.98
#